data_AF-A0A5B7A5V7-F1
#
_entry.id   AF-A0A5B7A5V7-F1
#
_cell.length_a   1.000
_cell.length_b   1.000
_cell.length_c   1.000
_cell.angle_alpha   90.00
_cell.angle_beta   90.00
_cell.angle_gamma   90.00
#
_symmetry.space_group_name_H-M   'P 1'
#
loop_
_entity.id
_entity.type
_entity.pdbx_description
1 polymer ?
#
loop_
_entity_poly.entity_id
_entity_poly.type
_entity_poly.pdbx_seq_one_letter_code
_entity_poly.pdbx_strand_id
1 'polypeptide(L)'
;MLQFRFLRFPLSSSSLSTKTIKLPLIFVSRTSNTKLGSQMGSYTTSSQSPKLLFRQLFEKESSTYTYLLADASHPEKPALLVDPVDKTVDRDLSLVKDLGLKLIYAINTHVHADHVTGSGLIKTKVPGVKSIISKASNAKADLFVEPGDKIYFGDLFLEVRATPGHTLGCVTYVTGDGPGQPQPRMAFTGDALLIHGCGRTDFQGGSSQQLYKSVHSQIFTLPKDTLVYPAHDYKGFTVSTVGEEMLYNPRLTKDEETFKSIMENLNLAYPKMIDIAVPANMVCGLQDLNSKAC
;
A
#
# COMPACT_ATOMS: atom_id res chain seq x y z
N MET A 1 -26.00 3.36 63.40
CA MET A 1 -25.94 4.72 63.97
C MET A 1 -24.74 5.44 63.38
N LEU A 2 -24.93 6.07 62.22
CA LEU A 2 -24.10 7.16 61.66
C LEU A 2 -24.92 7.74 60.50
N GLN A 3 -25.09 9.05 60.49
CA GLN A 3 -26.13 9.78 59.76
C GLN A 3 -25.49 10.92 58.95
N PHE A 4 -26.10 11.23 57.80
CA PHE A 4 -25.98 12.48 56.99
C PHE A 4 -24.67 12.69 56.20
N ARG A 5 -24.67 13.23 54.97
CA ARG A 5 -25.48 14.31 54.37
C ARG A 5 -25.43 14.25 52.84
N PHE A 6 -26.58 14.28 52.16
CA PHE A 6 -26.69 14.56 50.72
C PHE A 6 -26.89 16.07 50.51
N LEU A 7 -26.11 16.70 49.63
CA LEU A 7 -26.34 18.07 49.18
C LEU A 7 -27.41 18.09 48.08
N ARG A 8 -28.50 18.83 48.32
CA ARG A 8 -29.50 19.22 47.33
C ARG A 8 -29.06 20.52 46.63
N PHE A 9 -29.15 20.57 45.30
CA PHE A 9 -29.15 21.82 44.53
C PHE A 9 -30.60 22.22 44.18
N PRO A 10 -30.93 23.52 44.17
CA PRO A 10 -32.28 23.99 43.89
C PRO A 10 -32.56 24.07 42.38
N LEU A 11 -33.76 23.63 42.00
CA LEU A 11 -34.40 23.87 40.71
C LEU A 11 -34.89 25.33 40.65
N SER A 12 -34.53 26.02 39.58
CA SER A 12 -35.05 27.35 39.23
C SER A 12 -35.65 27.27 37.83
N SER A 13 -36.95 27.56 37.76
CA SER A 13 -37.78 27.66 36.57
C SER A 13 -37.64 29.05 35.93
N SER A 14 -37.43 29.13 34.62
CA SER A 14 -37.77 30.34 33.87
C SER A 14 -38.16 30.01 32.42
N SER A 15 -39.06 30.86 31.92
CA SER A 15 -40.07 30.66 30.89
C SER A 15 -39.58 30.78 29.45
N LEU A 16 -40.23 30.03 28.55
CA LEU A 16 -40.19 30.23 27.10
C LEU A 16 -40.63 31.66 26.72
N SER A 17 -39.82 32.33 25.89
CA SER A 17 -40.23 33.51 25.13
C SER A 17 -39.81 33.33 23.67
N THR A 18 -40.82 33.16 22.83
CA THR A 18 -40.76 33.16 21.36
C THR A 18 -40.31 34.53 20.85
N LYS A 19 -39.16 34.60 20.17
CA LYS A 19 -38.77 35.78 19.39
C LYS A 19 -38.91 35.49 17.90
N THR A 20 -39.91 36.16 17.33
CA THR A 20 -40.27 36.25 15.92
C THR A 20 -39.15 36.87 15.10
N ILE A 21 -38.84 36.24 13.98
CA ILE A 21 -37.92 36.70 12.93
C ILE A 21 -38.52 37.95 12.27
N LYS A 22 -37.80 39.08 12.28
CA LYS A 22 -38.10 40.26 11.45
C LYS A 22 -37.14 40.30 10.26
N LEU A 23 -37.66 40.07 9.05
CA LEU A 23 -36.97 40.42 7.81
C LEU A 23 -36.97 41.96 7.64
N PRO A 24 -35.89 42.58 7.15
CA PRO A 24 -35.93 43.98 6.77
C PRO A 24 -36.59 44.14 5.38
N LEU A 25 -37.44 45.16 5.27
CA LEU A 25 -38.08 45.60 4.03
C LEU A 25 -37.04 46.10 3.02
N ILE A 26 -37.25 45.67 1.78
CA ILE A 26 -36.53 46.10 0.58
C ILE A 26 -36.97 47.54 0.24
N PHE A 27 -36.02 48.47 0.21
CA PHE A 27 -36.20 49.76 -0.46
C PHE A 27 -35.77 49.64 -1.92
N VAL A 28 -36.72 49.84 -2.84
CA VAL A 28 -36.45 49.98 -4.27
C VAL A 28 -36.16 51.46 -4.54
N SER A 29 -34.91 51.80 -4.90
CA SER A 29 -34.61 53.06 -5.56
C SER A 29 -34.28 52.80 -7.03
N ARG A 30 -34.94 53.55 -7.92
CA ARG A 30 -34.65 53.62 -9.35
C ARG A 30 -33.43 54.49 -9.56
N THR A 31 -32.38 53.98 -10.20
CA THR A 31 -31.49 54.80 -11.05
C THR A 31 -30.80 53.97 -12.15
N SER A 32 -31.00 54.43 -13.38
CA SER A 32 -30.12 54.47 -14.56
C SER A 32 -29.30 53.24 -15.03
N ASN A 33 -29.58 52.89 -16.29
CA ASN A 33 -28.77 52.10 -17.23
C ASN A 33 -27.25 52.31 -17.13
N THR A 34 -26.52 51.21 -16.95
CA THR A 34 -25.19 51.01 -17.53
C THR A 34 -25.08 49.58 -18.06
N LYS A 35 -24.71 49.46 -19.35
CA LYS A 35 -24.40 48.18 -20.00
C LYS A 35 -23.13 47.61 -19.36
N LEU A 36 -23.25 46.52 -18.61
CA LEU A 36 -22.12 45.70 -18.22
C LEU A 36 -22.10 44.46 -19.13
N GLY A 37 -21.12 44.41 -20.03
CA GLY A 37 -20.88 43.25 -20.88
C GLY A 37 -20.54 42.04 -20.02
N SER A 38 -21.31 40.96 -20.17
CA SER A 38 -21.02 39.66 -19.58
C SER A 38 -19.81 39.04 -20.27
N GLN A 39 -18.61 39.16 -19.69
CA GLN A 39 -17.54 38.23 -20.01
C GLN A 39 -17.86 36.92 -19.29
N MET A 40 -18.36 35.93 -20.03
CA MET A 40 -18.31 34.54 -19.59
C MET A 40 -16.83 34.14 -19.56
N GLY A 41 -16.24 34.14 -18.37
CA GLY A 41 -15.01 33.41 -18.13
C GLY A 41 -15.29 31.94 -18.39
N SER A 42 -14.72 31.40 -19.46
CA SER A 42 -14.63 29.96 -19.67
C SER A 42 -13.72 29.40 -18.59
N TYR A 43 -14.31 28.98 -17.47
CA TYR A 43 -13.62 28.09 -16.54
C TYR A 43 -13.53 26.74 -17.22
N THR A 44 -12.48 26.54 -18.02
CA THR A 44 -12.02 25.21 -18.36
C THR A 44 -11.60 24.55 -17.05
N THR A 45 -12.54 23.85 -16.43
CA THR A 45 -12.21 22.80 -15.47
C THR A 45 -11.44 21.75 -16.26
N SER A 46 -10.11 21.87 -16.30
CA SER A 46 -9.30 20.76 -16.74
C SER A 46 -9.50 19.66 -15.71
N SER A 47 -10.49 18.78 -15.93
CA SER A 47 -10.56 17.51 -15.22
C SER A 47 -9.38 16.68 -15.74
N GLN A 48 -8.18 17.01 -15.28
CA GLN A 48 -7.03 16.16 -15.51
C GLN A 48 -7.37 14.82 -14.86
N SER A 49 -7.50 13.79 -15.68
CA SER A 49 -7.62 12.42 -15.20
C SER A 49 -6.49 12.15 -14.19
N PRO A 50 -6.77 11.42 -13.09
CA PRO A 50 -5.76 11.21 -12.06
C PRO A 50 -4.50 10.60 -12.68
N LYS A 51 -3.34 11.21 -12.40
CA LYS A 51 -2.05 10.81 -12.97
C LYS A 51 -1.71 9.35 -12.64
N LEU A 52 -1.96 8.94 -11.40
CA LEU A 52 -1.84 7.53 -10.97
C LEU A 52 -3.16 6.79 -11.19
N LEU A 53 -3.12 5.72 -11.99
CA LEU A 53 -4.09 4.64 -11.92
C LEU A 53 -3.58 3.60 -10.94
N PHE A 54 -4.43 3.23 -9.98
CA PHE A 54 -4.11 2.24 -8.96
C PHE A 54 -5.22 1.18 -8.84
N ARG A 55 -4.84 -0.09 -8.74
CA ARG A 55 -5.72 -1.20 -8.37
C ARG A 55 -5.02 -2.11 -7.36
N GLN A 56 -5.76 -2.50 -6.33
CA GLN A 56 -5.40 -3.59 -5.43
C GLN A 56 -6.22 -4.82 -5.84
N LEU A 57 -5.53 -5.92 -6.09
CA LEU A 57 -6.10 -7.20 -6.50
C LEU A 57 -5.80 -8.22 -5.42
N PHE A 58 -6.67 -9.22 -5.24
CA PHE A 58 -6.53 -10.20 -4.16
C PHE A 58 -6.51 -11.62 -4.73
N GLU A 59 -5.51 -12.41 -4.34
CA GLU A 59 -5.47 -13.85 -4.54
C GLU A 59 -5.93 -14.52 -3.23
N LYS A 60 -6.95 -15.39 -3.34
CA LYS A 60 -7.69 -15.88 -2.19
C LYS A 60 -6.98 -17.03 -1.47
N GLU A 61 -6.23 -17.86 -2.19
CA GLU A 61 -5.61 -19.06 -1.61
C GLU A 61 -4.45 -18.71 -0.68
N SER A 62 -3.57 -17.79 -1.08
CA SER A 62 -2.46 -17.29 -0.27
C SER A 62 -2.78 -16.02 0.52
N SER A 63 -3.94 -15.40 0.26
CA SER A 63 -4.32 -14.10 0.81
C SER A 63 -3.39 -12.95 0.40
N THR A 64 -2.82 -13.06 -0.80
CA THR A 64 -1.87 -12.08 -1.34
C THR A 64 -2.58 -10.92 -2.01
N TYR A 65 -2.08 -9.71 -1.75
CA TYR A 65 -2.38 -8.53 -2.53
C TYR A 65 -1.37 -8.34 -3.65
N THR A 66 -1.88 -8.20 -4.88
CA THR A 66 -1.13 -7.75 -6.04
C THR A 66 -1.53 -6.31 -6.35
N TYR A 67 -0.57 -5.43 -6.62
CA TYR A 67 -0.84 -4.02 -6.88
C TYR A 67 -0.49 -3.64 -8.32
N LEU A 68 -1.47 -3.09 -9.05
CA LEU A 68 -1.27 -2.51 -10.39
C LEU A 68 -1.19 -0.99 -10.27
N LEU A 69 -0.07 -0.44 -10.72
CA LEU A 69 0.17 1.00 -10.79
C LEU A 69 0.44 1.39 -12.24
N ALA A 70 -0.10 2.54 -12.68
CA ALA A 70 0.23 3.10 -13.98
C ALA A 70 0.20 4.63 -13.98
N ASP A 71 1.04 5.25 -14.82
CA ASP A 71 0.89 6.66 -15.17
C ASP A 71 -0.14 6.78 -16.30
N ALA A 72 -1.40 7.02 -15.94
CA ALA A 72 -2.50 7.10 -16.89
C ALA A 72 -2.49 8.39 -17.73
N SER A 73 -1.69 9.39 -17.32
CA SER A 73 -1.53 10.65 -18.04
C SER A 73 -0.50 10.56 -19.18
N HIS A 74 0.47 9.64 -19.05
CA HIS A 74 1.49 9.41 -20.07
C HIS A 74 0.87 8.75 -21.33
N PRO A 75 1.23 9.14 -22.56
CA PRO A 75 0.65 8.60 -23.80
C PRO A 75 0.70 7.07 -23.90
N GLU A 76 1.81 6.47 -23.48
CA GLU A 76 2.03 5.02 -23.47
C GLU A 76 1.37 4.28 -22.28
N LYS A 77 0.86 5.00 -21.28
CA LYS A 77 0.30 4.45 -20.03
C LYS A 77 1.17 3.34 -19.38
N PRO A 78 2.46 3.62 -19.11
CA PRO A 78 3.38 2.64 -18.55
C PRO A 78 2.92 2.19 -17.16
N ALA A 79 2.97 0.89 -16.92
CA ALA A 79 2.41 0.24 -15.75
C ALA A 79 3.36 -0.80 -15.14
N LEU A 80 3.22 -1.06 -13.85
CA LEU A 80 3.90 -2.15 -13.16
C LEU A 80 2.94 -2.93 -12.27
N LEU A 81 3.29 -4.18 -12.01
CA LEU A 81 2.65 -5.03 -11.00
C LEU A 81 3.62 -5.26 -9.84
N VAL A 82 3.13 -5.13 -8.60
CA VAL A 82 3.84 -5.50 -7.37
C VAL A 82 3.24 -6.81 -6.84
N ASP A 83 4.10 -7.76 -6.52
CA ASP A 83 3.77 -9.09 -5.96
C ASP A 83 2.68 -9.85 -6.79
N PRO A 84 2.88 -10.04 -8.11
CA PRO A 84 1.96 -10.84 -8.92
C PRO A 84 2.04 -12.33 -8.55
N VAL A 85 0.89 -13.02 -8.58
CA VAL A 85 0.79 -14.46 -8.29
C VAL A 85 0.58 -15.26 -9.58
N ASP A 86 1.23 -16.41 -9.71
CA ASP A 86 1.18 -17.27 -10.91
C ASP A 86 -0.25 -17.64 -11.33
N LYS A 87 -1.09 -18.02 -10.37
CA LYS A 87 -2.50 -18.40 -10.56
C LYS A 87 -3.38 -17.27 -11.09
N THR A 88 -2.99 -16.01 -10.88
CA THR A 88 -3.78 -14.85 -11.29
C THR A 88 -3.20 -14.09 -12.48
N VAL A 89 -2.14 -14.59 -13.10
CA VAL A 89 -1.50 -13.92 -14.25
C VAL A 89 -2.51 -13.61 -15.36
N ASP A 90 -3.42 -14.53 -15.69
CA ASP A 90 -4.42 -14.28 -16.75
C ASP A 90 -5.46 -13.22 -16.37
N ARG A 91 -5.82 -13.13 -15.08
CA ARG A 91 -6.65 -12.04 -14.56
C ARG A 91 -5.93 -10.71 -14.69
N ASP A 92 -4.65 -10.67 -14.28
CA ASP A 92 -3.86 -9.45 -14.22
C ASP A 92 -3.58 -8.91 -15.63
N LEU A 93 -3.22 -9.78 -16.57
CA LEU A 93 -2.99 -9.41 -17.97
C LEU A 93 -4.28 -8.98 -18.68
N SER A 94 -5.41 -9.63 -18.39
CA SER A 94 -6.72 -9.19 -18.90
C SER A 94 -7.03 -7.77 -18.43
N LEU A 95 -6.84 -7.47 -17.14
CA LEU A 95 -7.08 -6.13 -16.60
C LEU A 95 -6.14 -5.07 -17.21
N VAL A 96 -4.85 -5.39 -17.36
CA VAL A 96 -3.87 -4.52 -18.03
C VAL A 96 -4.33 -4.19 -19.44
N LYS A 97 -4.80 -5.19 -20.19
CA LYS A 97 -5.31 -5.02 -21.56
C LYS A 97 -6.59 -4.17 -21.59
N ASP A 98 -7.56 -4.46 -20.73
CA ASP A 98 -8.84 -3.76 -20.68
C ASP A 98 -8.68 -2.27 -20.33
N LEU A 99 -7.68 -1.94 -19.51
CA LEU A 99 -7.34 -0.57 -19.15
C LEU A 99 -6.41 0.12 -20.19
N GLY A 100 -5.96 -0.60 -21.21
CA GLY A 100 -5.07 -0.09 -22.25
C GLY A 100 -3.69 0.31 -21.73
N LEU A 101 -3.14 -0.46 -20.79
CA LEU A 101 -1.87 -0.16 -20.12
C LEU A 101 -0.70 -0.87 -20.79
N LYS A 102 0.48 -0.26 -20.74
CA LYS A 102 1.74 -0.87 -21.16
C LYS A 102 2.49 -1.40 -19.93
N LEU A 103 2.33 -2.68 -19.64
CA LEU A 103 3.09 -3.32 -18.56
C LEU A 103 4.58 -3.31 -18.89
N ILE A 104 5.39 -2.73 -18.01
CA ILE A 104 6.86 -2.65 -18.16
C ILE A 104 7.58 -3.49 -17.12
N TYR A 105 7.03 -3.59 -15.89
CA TYR A 105 7.67 -4.31 -14.79
C TYR A 105 6.70 -5.23 -14.03
N ALA A 106 7.23 -6.37 -13.61
CA ALA A 106 6.62 -7.27 -12.63
C ALA A 106 7.59 -7.42 -11.45
N ILE A 107 7.33 -6.70 -10.37
CA ILE A 107 8.27 -6.52 -9.25
C ILE A 107 7.80 -7.31 -8.03
N ASN A 108 8.74 -7.82 -7.23
CA ASN A 108 8.43 -8.48 -5.97
C ASN A 108 9.09 -7.76 -4.79
N THR A 109 8.35 -7.58 -3.70
CA THR A 109 8.85 -7.01 -2.44
C THR A 109 9.87 -7.93 -1.76
N HIS A 110 9.72 -9.24 -1.93
CA HIS A 110 10.64 -10.26 -1.41
C HIS A 110 10.42 -11.61 -2.12
N VAL A 111 11.17 -12.64 -1.70
CA VAL A 111 10.93 -14.03 -2.11
C VAL A 111 9.79 -14.58 -1.25
N HIS A 112 8.61 -14.72 -1.84
CA HIS A 112 7.42 -15.22 -1.13
C HIS A 112 7.54 -16.71 -0.76
N ALA A 113 6.90 -17.12 0.33
CA ALA A 113 6.89 -18.50 0.84
C ALA A 113 5.51 -19.16 0.79
N ASP A 114 4.49 -18.39 0.47
CA ASP A 114 3.07 -18.75 0.50
C ASP A 114 2.49 -18.96 -0.92
N HIS A 115 3.09 -18.36 -1.95
CA HIS A 115 2.69 -18.50 -3.35
C HIS A 115 3.89 -18.51 -4.31
N VAL A 116 3.68 -18.96 -5.55
CA VAL A 116 4.67 -18.84 -6.63
C VAL A 116 4.45 -17.52 -7.37
N THR A 117 5.52 -16.75 -7.57
CA THR A 117 5.47 -15.46 -8.26
C THR A 117 5.01 -15.62 -9.71
N GLY A 118 4.13 -14.71 -10.15
CA GLY A 118 3.67 -14.62 -11.53
C GLY A 118 4.67 -13.95 -12.47
N SER A 119 5.77 -13.37 -11.95
CA SER A 119 6.72 -12.60 -12.76
C SER A 119 7.30 -13.38 -13.95
N GLY A 120 7.66 -14.66 -13.75
CA GLY A 120 8.17 -15.51 -14.83
C GLY A 120 7.14 -15.75 -15.93
N LEU A 121 5.91 -16.12 -15.56
CA LEU A 121 4.82 -16.35 -16.51
C LEU A 121 4.41 -15.08 -17.26
N ILE A 122 4.38 -13.93 -16.58
CA ILE A 122 4.10 -12.62 -17.20
C ILE A 122 5.14 -12.34 -18.29
N LYS A 123 6.43 -12.56 -18.02
CA LYS A 123 7.50 -12.38 -19.01
C LYS A 123 7.34 -13.27 -20.23
N THR A 124 6.91 -14.52 -20.03
CA THR A 124 6.63 -15.44 -21.15
C THR A 124 5.45 -14.97 -22.00
N LYS A 125 4.41 -14.40 -21.38
CA LYS A 125 3.18 -13.97 -22.07
C LYS A 125 3.26 -12.57 -22.67
N VAL A 126 4.09 -11.68 -22.12
CA VAL A 126 4.25 -10.29 -22.55
C VAL A 126 5.74 -9.97 -22.77
N PRO A 127 6.26 -10.24 -23.98
CA PRO A 127 7.66 -9.97 -24.30
C PRO A 127 8.02 -8.49 -24.06
N GLY A 128 9.14 -8.26 -23.38
CA GLY A 128 9.65 -6.93 -23.04
C GLY A 128 9.36 -6.49 -21.60
N VAL A 129 8.41 -7.13 -20.89
CA VAL A 129 8.26 -6.94 -19.44
C VAL A 129 9.51 -7.46 -18.75
N LYS A 130 10.00 -6.72 -17.74
CA LYS A 130 11.13 -7.13 -16.91
C LYS A 130 10.70 -7.44 -15.48
N SER A 131 11.22 -8.55 -14.96
CA SER A 131 11.12 -8.88 -13.53
C SER A 131 12.12 -8.06 -12.72
N ILE A 132 11.69 -7.57 -11.56
CA ILE A 132 12.56 -6.85 -10.61
C ILE A 132 12.43 -7.48 -9.23
N ILE A 133 13.56 -7.67 -8.55
CA ILE A 133 13.61 -8.05 -7.14
C ILE A 133 14.85 -7.43 -6.47
N SER A 134 14.89 -7.39 -5.14
CA SER A 134 16.05 -6.86 -4.43
C SER A 134 17.30 -7.68 -4.69
N LYS A 135 18.46 -7.02 -4.78
CA LYS A 135 19.75 -7.72 -4.90
C LYS A 135 20.02 -8.62 -3.68
N ALA A 136 19.60 -8.17 -2.50
CA ALA A 136 19.76 -8.87 -1.22
C ALA A 136 18.97 -10.18 -1.13
N SER A 137 17.94 -10.38 -1.96
CA SER A 137 17.15 -11.62 -1.99
C SER A 137 17.92 -12.83 -2.53
N ASN A 138 18.98 -12.62 -3.32
CA ASN A 138 19.71 -13.65 -4.08
C ASN A 138 18.86 -14.45 -5.08
N ALA A 139 17.59 -14.09 -5.30
CA ALA A 139 16.76 -14.71 -6.32
C ALA A 139 17.17 -14.22 -7.72
N LYS A 140 16.79 -14.96 -8.76
CA LYS A 140 16.96 -14.54 -10.16
C LYS A 140 15.86 -13.54 -10.55
N ALA A 141 16.24 -12.51 -11.30
CA ALA A 141 15.34 -11.57 -11.98
C ALA A 141 16.10 -10.93 -13.16
N ASP A 142 15.40 -10.17 -14.00
CA ASP A 142 16.04 -9.44 -15.11
C ASP A 142 16.80 -8.21 -14.60
N LEU A 143 16.27 -7.56 -13.55
CA LEU A 143 16.85 -6.39 -12.91
C LEU A 143 16.88 -6.59 -11.39
N PHE A 144 17.89 -5.98 -10.77
CA PHE A 144 18.02 -5.92 -9.32
C PHE A 144 17.88 -4.49 -8.83
N VAL A 145 17.36 -4.34 -7.62
CA VAL A 145 17.32 -3.04 -6.92
C VAL A 145 18.06 -3.08 -5.59
N GLU A 146 18.61 -1.94 -5.23
CA GLU A 146 19.30 -1.64 -3.98
C GLU A 146 18.61 -0.46 -3.26
N PRO A 147 18.92 -0.22 -1.97
CA PRO A 147 18.32 0.88 -1.22
C PRO A 147 18.62 2.24 -1.87
N GLY A 148 17.59 3.07 -2.03
CA GLY A 148 17.70 4.39 -2.67
C GLY A 148 17.44 4.40 -4.17
N ASP A 149 17.37 3.23 -4.82
CA ASP A 149 16.98 3.12 -6.23
C ASP A 149 15.57 3.65 -6.46
N LYS A 150 15.29 4.01 -7.72
CA LYS A 150 13.98 4.47 -8.18
C LYS A 150 13.51 3.65 -9.38
N ILE A 151 12.30 3.09 -9.29
CA ILE A 151 11.64 2.36 -10.38
C ILE A 151 10.66 3.30 -11.05
N TYR A 152 10.98 3.78 -12.25
CA TYR A 152 10.17 4.73 -13.01
C TYR A 152 9.14 4.05 -13.90
N PHE A 153 7.92 4.60 -13.95
CA PHE A 153 6.85 4.22 -14.86
C PHE A 153 6.13 5.48 -15.34
N GLY A 154 6.59 6.01 -16.48
CA GLY A 154 6.21 7.36 -16.92
C GLY A 154 6.91 8.40 -16.06
N ASP A 155 6.17 9.41 -15.61
CA ASP A 155 6.71 10.44 -14.70
C ASP A 155 6.64 10.03 -13.22
N LEU A 156 5.98 8.91 -12.93
CA LEU A 156 5.83 8.38 -11.58
C LEU A 156 6.99 7.44 -11.24
N PHE A 157 7.35 7.36 -9.96
CA PHE A 157 8.36 6.41 -9.50
C PHE A 157 8.07 5.81 -8.13
N LEU A 158 8.65 4.64 -7.89
CA LEU A 158 8.76 4.01 -6.57
C LEU A 158 10.20 4.12 -6.08
N GLU A 159 10.40 4.73 -4.91
CA GLU A 159 11.63 4.70 -4.11
C GLU A 159 11.77 3.32 -3.45
N VAL A 160 12.96 2.73 -3.51
CA VAL A 160 13.25 1.44 -2.88
C VAL A 160 13.87 1.65 -1.50
N ARG A 161 13.21 1.17 -0.45
CA ARG A 161 13.76 1.14 0.92
C ARG A 161 14.02 -0.29 1.33
N ALA A 162 15.24 -0.61 1.77
CA ALA A 162 15.51 -1.92 2.35
C ALA A 162 14.79 -2.06 3.69
N THR A 163 13.92 -3.06 3.80
CA THR A 163 13.18 -3.37 5.02
C THR A 163 13.33 -4.85 5.41
N PRO A 164 14.57 -5.38 5.48
CA PRO A 164 14.81 -6.76 5.82
C PRO A 164 14.34 -7.09 7.24
N GLY A 165 14.04 -8.37 7.46
CA GLY A 165 13.67 -8.88 8.78
C GLY A 165 12.63 -9.99 8.69
N HIS A 166 11.62 -9.86 7.83
CA HIS A 166 10.81 -11.03 7.43
C HIS A 166 11.67 -12.01 6.61
N THR A 167 12.36 -11.48 5.59
CA THR A 167 13.46 -12.15 4.89
C THR A 167 14.66 -11.20 4.82
N LEU A 168 15.83 -11.71 4.43
CA LEU A 168 17.02 -10.88 4.15
C LEU A 168 16.83 -9.94 2.95
N GLY A 169 15.90 -10.26 2.05
CA GLY A 169 15.69 -9.55 0.79
C GLY A 169 14.49 -8.61 0.76
N CYS A 170 13.79 -8.40 1.87
CA CYS A 170 12.60 -7.54 1.86
C CYS A 170 12.93 -6.08 1.54
N VAL A 171 12.13 -5.50 0.65
CA VAL A 171 12.10 -4.06 0.37
C VAL A 171 10.67 -3.54 0.49
N THR A 172 10.56 -2.27 0.89
CA THR A 172 9.34 -1.48 0.81
C THR A 172 9.46 -0.54 -0.38
N TYR A 173 8.48 -0.57 -1.27
CA TYR A 173 8.39 0.39 -2.37
C TYR A 173 7.52 1.56 -1.97
N VAL A 174 8.01 2.79 -2.11
CA VAL A 174 7.26 4.00 -1.71
C VAL A 174 7.07 4.92 -2.91
N THR A 175 5.85 5.38 -3.19
CA THR A 175 5.65 6.40 -4.23
C THR A 175 6.48 7.65 -3.94
N GLY A 176 6.95 8.33 -4.99
CA GLY A 176 7.84 9.49 -4.83
C GLY A 176 7.28 10.62 -3.95
N ASP A 177 8.18 11.43 -3.40
CA ASP A 177 7.89 12.60 -2.57
C ASP A 177 7.98 13.94 -3.32
N GLY A 178 8.35 13.89 -4.60
CA GLY A 178 8.51 15.07 -5.45
C GLY A 178 7.18 15.65 -5.97
N PRO A 179 7.23 16.85 -6.59
CA PRO A 179 6.07 17.43 -7.26
C PRO A 179 5.48 16.50 -8.32
N GLY A 180 4.15 16.43 -8.37
CA GLY A 180 3.44 15.57 -9.33
C GLY A 180 3.46 14.07 -9.01
N GLN A 181 4.02 13.66 -7.87
CA GLN A 181 3.88 12.31 -7.34
C GLN A 181 2.57 12.14 -6.53
N PRO A 182 2.10 10.91 -6.28
CA PRO A 182 0.88 10.64 -5.52
C PRO A 182 0.93 11.23 -4.11
N GLN A 183 -0.19 11.84 -3.68
CA GLN A 183 -0.41 12.34 -2.32
C GLN A 183 -1.78 11.87 -1.81
N PRO A 184 -1.88 11.29 -0.59
CA PRO A 184 -0.77 10.93 0.29
C PRO A 184 0.17 9.90 -0.37
N ARG A 185 1.41 9.79 0.13
CA ARG A 185 2.34 8.75 -0.34
C ARG A 185 1.74 7.37 -0.08
N MET A 186 2.17 6.38 -0.87
CA MET A 186 1.77 4.98 -0.71
C MET A 186 3.02 4.13 -0.51
N ALA A 187 3.04 3.29 0.52
CA ALA A 187 4.11 2.35 0.83
C ALA A 187 3.61 0.90 0.67
N PHE A 188 4.22 0.17 -0.26
CA PHE A 188 4.01 -1.25 -0.49
C PHE A 188 5.00 -2.03 0.37
N THR A 189 4.55 -2.49 1.52
CA THR A 189 5.42 -2.89 2.64
C THR A 189 5.82 -4.35 2.63
N GLY A 190 5.41 -5.11 1.61
CA GLY A 190 5.57 -6.56 1.58
C GLY A 190 5.05 -7.17 2.89
N ASP A 191 5.83 -8.09 3.44
CA ASP A 191 5.57 -8.69 4.76
C ASP A 191 6.37 -8.06 5.90
N ALA A 192 7.07 -6.94 5.65
CA ALA A 192 7.75 -6.21 6.72
C ALA A 192 6.74 -5.58 7.69
N LEU A 193 5.69 -4.96 7.16
CA LEU A 193 4.58 -4.39 7.93
C LEU A 193 3.25 -4.88 7.33
N LEU A 194 2.42 -5.49 8.18
CA LEU A 194 1.06 -5.89 7.86
C LEU A 194 0.08 -4.99 8.62
N ILE A 195 -1.20 -4.99 8.23
CA ILE A 195 -2.23 -4.22 8.94
C ILE A 195 -2.43 -4.80 10.34
N HIS A 196 -2.08 -3.99 11.34
CA HIS A 196 -2.03 -4.37 12.76
C HIS A 196 -1.19 -5.64 13.01
N GLY A 197 -0.08 -5.78 12.29
CA GLY A 197 0.81 -6.92 12.41
C GLY A 197 2.13 -6.75 11.69
N CYS A 198 2.84 -7.85 11.51
CA CYS A 198 4.03 -7.97 10.70
C CYS A 198 4.19 -9.44 10.29
N GLY A 199 5.01 -9.68 9.26
CA GLY A 199 5.40 -11.03 8.85
C GLY A 199 6.20 -11.75 9.94
N ARG A 200 6.20 -13.08 9.86
CA ARG A 200 7.04 -13.94 10.71
C ARG A 200 8.53 -13.73 10.43
N THR A 201 9.42 -14.14 11.32
CA THR A 201 10.87 -13.84 11.22
C THR A 201 11.76 -15.06 11.47
N ASP A 202 11.18 -16.25 11.50
CA ASP A 202 11.80 -17.52 11.87
C ASP A 202 12.22 -18.38 10.65
N PHE A 203 12.05 -17.88 9.43
CA PHE A 203 12.43 -18.53 8.16
C PHE A 203 13.17 -17.55 7.23
N GLN A 204 13.74 -18.06 6.13
CA GLN A 204 14.31 -17.25 5.03
C GLN A 204 15.36 -16.20 5.46
N GLY A 205 16.12 -16.52 6.52
CA GLY A 205 17.12 -15.61 7.12
C GLY A 205 16.49 -14.43 7.86
N GLY A 206 15.24 -14.54 8.27
CA GLY A 206 14.53 -13.54 9.06
C GLY A 206 15.17 -13.26 10.41
N SER A 207 14.86 -12.07 10.94
CA SER A 207 15.34 -11.58 12.23
C SER A 207 14.36 -10.56 12.79
N SER A 208 13.80 -10.84 13.97
CA SER A 208 12.89 -9.92 14.67
C SER A 208 13.59 -8.59 14.98
N GLN A 209 14.84 -8.63 15.44
CA GLN A 209 15.61 -7.41 15.68
C GLN A 209 15.76 -6.57 14.40
N GLN A 210 16.10 -7.23 13.28
CA GLN A 210 16.27 -6.52 12.00
C GLN A 210 14.94 -5.95 11.52
N LEU A 211 13.85 -6.72 11.63
CA LEU A 211 12.51 -6.29 11.25
C LEU A 211 12.08 -5.05 12.03
N TYR A 212 12.26 -5.06 13.35
CA TYR A 212 11.94 -3.93 14.21
C TYR A 212 12.68 -2.66 13.76
N LYS A 213 13.99 -2.77 13.56
CA LYS A 213 14.84 -1.64 13.09
C LYS A 213 14.43 -1.17 11.69
N SER A 214 14.13 -2.08 10.78
CA SER A 214 13.66 -1.78 9.43
C SER A 214 12.36 -0.98 9.44
N VAL A 215 11.34 -1.45 10.15
CA VAL A 215 10.04 -0.76 10.22
C VAL A 215 10.21 0.62 10.85
N HIS A 216 10.90 0.72 11.99
CA HIS A 216 11.06 1.99 12.71
C HIS A 216 11.89 3.03 11.94
N SER A 217 12.93 2.60 11.22
CA SER A 217 13.81 3.54 10.49
C SER A 217 13.34 3.88 9.08
N GLN A 218 12.61 2.98 8.40
CA GLN A 218 12.27 3.15 6.98
C GLN A 218 10.78 3.40 6.72
N ILE A 219 9.89 2.88 7.56
CA ILE A 219 8.44 2.98 7.35
C ILE A 219 7.84 4.02 8.31
N PHE A 220 8.13 3.93 9.62
CA PHE A 220 7.61 4.89 10.61
C PHE A 220 8.23 6.29 10.54
N THR A 221 9.24 6.48 9.68
CA THR A 221 9.79 7.79 9.33
C THR A 221 9.07 8.48 8.18
N LEU A 222 8.15 7.79 7.50
CA LEU A 222 7.29 8.38 6.47
C LEU A 222 6.23 9.31 7.10
N PRO A 223 5.63 10.23 6.33
CA PRO A 223 4.48 11.01 6.78
C PRO A 223 3.36 10.13 7.32
N LYS A 224 2.71 10.53 8.41
CA LYS A 224 1.70 9.71 9.11
C LYS A 224 0.49 9.35 8.26
N ASP A 225 0.17 10.17 7.27
CA ASP A 225 -0.91 9.94 6.29
C ASP A 225 -0.51 9.01 5.14
N THR A 226 0.75 8.58 5.07
CA THR A 226 1.22 7.60 4.07
C THR A 226 0.43 6.31 4.22
N LEU A 227 -0.20 5.89 3.11
CA LEU A 227 -0.97 4.66 3.03
C LEU A 227 -0.05 3.45 3.09
N VAL A 228 -0.42 2.43 3.88
CA VAL A 228 0.30 1.17 4.02
C VAL A 228 -0.47 0.07 3.28
N TYR A 229 0.20 -0.51 2.29
CA TYR A 229 -0.30 -1.58 1.43
C TYR A 229 0.56 -2.83 1.60
N PRO A 230 0.14 -3.80 2.43
CA PRO A 230 0.93 -5.00 2.72
C PRO A 230 0.86 -6.04 1.60
N ALA A 231 1.78 -7.00 1.55
CA ALA A 231 1.61 -8.14 0.63
C ALA A 231 0.46 -9.07 1.06
N HIS A 232 0.10 -9.11 2.34
CA HIS A 232 -0.94 -10.03 2.85
C HIS A 232 -1.87 -9.36 3.86
N ASP A 233 -3.12 -9.83 3.90
CA ASP A 233 -4.01 -9.64 5.04
C ASP A 233 -4.92 -10.85 5.23
N TYR A 234 -5.13 -11.23 6.49
CA TYR A 234 -5.87 -12.44 6.88
C TYR A 234 -7.19 -12.12 7.60
N LYS A 235 -7.59 -10.85 7.64
CA LYS A 235 -8.74 -10.32 8.40
C LYS A 235 -9.73 -9.54 7.52
N GLY A 236 -9.43 -9.36 6.23
CA GLY A 236 -10.24 -8.61 5.26
C GLY A 236 -9.92 -7.11 5.20
N PHE A 237 -8.83 -6.66 5.80
CA PHE A 237 -8.38 -5.27 5.72
C PHE A 237 -7.55 -5.03 4.47
N THR A 238 -7.77 -3.89 3.80
CA THR A 238 -7.15 -3.60 2.50
C THR A 238 -6.05 -2.55 2.57
N VAL A 239 -6.11 -1.63 3.53
CA VAL A 239 -5.17 -0.52 3.68
C VAL A 239 -5.12 -0.04 5.13
N SER A 240 -3.96 0.45 5.56
CA SER A 240 -3.79 1.20 6.82
C SER A 240 -2.99 2.49 6.55
N THR A 241 -2.52 3.17 7.59
CA THR A 241 -1.61 4.31 7.47
C THR A 241 -0.42 4.15 8.40
N VAL A 242 0.68 4.83 8.09
CA VAL A 242 1.85 4.88 8.98
C VAL A 242 1.45 5.37 10.37
N GLY A 243 0.62 6.42 10.46
CA GLY A 243 0.13 6.94 11.74
C GLY A 243 -0.72 5.95 12.53
N GLU A 244 -1.57 5.18 11.85
CA GLU A 244 -2.37 4.12 12.46
C GLU A 244 -1.49 3.01 13.01
N GLU A 245 -0.54 2.50 12.23
CA GLU A 245 0.35 1.42 12.66
C GLU A 245 1.30 1.86 13.79
N MET A 246 1.77 3.11 13.80
CA MET A 246 2.54 3.68 14.91
C MET A 246 1.77 3.75 16.24
N LEU A 247 0.44 3.80 16.19
CA LEU A 247 -0.41 3.91 17.39
C LEU A 247 -0.98 2.56 17.80
N TYR A 248 -1.36 1.72 16.83
CA TYR A 248 -2.25 0.58 17.07
C TYR A 248 -1.64 -0.77 16.69
N ASN A 249 -0.44 -0.83 16.07
CA ASN A 249 0.18 -2.12 15.78
C ASN A 249 0.50 -2.85 17.10
N PRO A 250 -0.09 -4.03 17.38
CA PRO A 250 0.01 -4.66 18.69
C PRO A 250 1.45 -5.12 19.01
N ARG A 251 2.31 -5.29 18.00
CA ARG A 251 3.69 -5.77 18.14
C ARG A 251 4.69 -4.64 18.02
N LEU A 252 4.65 -3.88 16.91
CA LEU A 252 5.67 -2.90 16.55
C LEU A 252 5.61 -1.59 17.35
N THR A 253 4.57 -1.41 18.17
CA THR A 253 4.48 -0.33 19.17
C THR A 253 5.18 -0.66 20.49
N LYS A 254 5.60 -1.91 20.68
CA LYS A 254 6.38 -2.32 21.86
C LYS A 254 7.84 -1.90 21.69
N ASP A 255 8.60 -1.89 22.78
CA ASP A 255 10.06 -1.78 22.70
C ASP A 255 10.66 -3.02 21.99
N GLU A 256 11.90 -2.89 21.50
CA GLU A 256 12.57 -3.91 20.69
C GLU A 256 12.64 -5.28 21.39
N GLU A 257 12.92 -5.31 22.69
CA GLU A 257 13.07 -6.56 23.44
C GLU A 257 11.71 -7.25 23.66
N THR A 258 10.68 -6.47 24.01
CA THR A 258 9.32 -6.98 24.09
C THR A 258 8.84 -7.49 22.73
N PHE A 259 9.13 -6.77 21.64
CA PHE A 259 8.80 -7.21 20.28
C PHE A 259 9.47 -8.56 19.94
N LYS A 260 10.78 -8.69 20.16
CA LYS A 260 11.52 -9.94 19.92
C LYS A 260 10.92 -11.10 20.69
N SER A 261 10.67 -10.89 21.98
CA SER A 261 10.05 -11.89 22.85
C SER A 261 8.67 -12.32 22.36
N ILE A 262 7.82 -11.39 21.91
CA ILE A 262 6.52 -11.72 21.31
C ILE A 262 6.70 -12.59 20.07
N MET A 263 7.60 -12.20 19.15
CA MET A 263 7.81 -12.90 17.88
C MET A 263 8.35 -14.32 18.09
N GLU A 264 9.28 -14.52 19.02
CA GLU A 264 9.84 -15.84 19.37
C GLU A 264 8.78 -16.80 19.94
N ASN A 265 7.73 -16.26 20.59
CA ASN A 265 6.71 -17.05 21.27
C ASN A 265 5.41 -17.24 20.45
N LEU A 266 5.38 -16.89 19.15
CA LEU A 266 4.17 -17.03 18.33
C LEU A 266 3.77 -18.48 18.03
N ASN A 267 4.69 -19.45 18.15
CA ASN A 267 4.45 -20.88 17.93
C ASN A 267 3.65 -21.19 16.65
N LEU A 268 4.01 -20.53 15.54
CA LEU A 268 3.31 -20.67 14.27
C LEU A 268 3.61 -22.02 13.62
N ALA A 269 2.62 -22.59 12.94
CA ALA A 269 2.81 -23.78 12.13
C ALA A 269 3.88 -23.57 11.03
N TYR A 270 4.49 -24.67 10.60
CA TYR A 270 5.37 -24.67 9.44
C TYR A 270 4.63 -24.11 8.21
N PRO A 271 5.20 -23.15 7.45
CA PRO A 271 4.49 -22.55 6.31
C PRO A 271 4.22 -23.59 5.23
N LYS A 272 2.94 -23.78 4.88
CA LYS A 272 2.46 -24.91 4.06
C LYS A 272 3.09 -25.01 2.66
N MET A 273 3.48 -23.86 2.08
CA MET A 273 3.96 -23.77 0.70
C MET A 273 5.46 -23.50 0.59
N ILE A 274 6.19 -23.31 1.71
CA ILE A 274 7.56 -22.78 1.67
C ILE A 274 8.52 -23.66 0.85
N ASP A 275 8.38 -24.99 0.95
CA ASP A 275 9.21 -25.96 0.24
C ASP A 275 8.97 -25.99 -1.28
N ILE A 276 7.87 -25.40 -1.75
CA ILE A 276 7.52 -25.30 -3.17
C ILE A 276 7.76 -23.87 -3.66
N ALA A 277 7.22 -22.89 -2.93
CA ALA A 277 7.23 -21.49 -3.28
C ALA A 277 8.65 -20.91 -3.28
N VAL A 278 9.45 -21.16 -2.24
CA VAL A 278 10.80 -20.55 -2.15
C VAL A 278 11.69 -21.03 -3.29
N PRO A 279 11.86 -22.35 -3.56
CA PRO A 279 12.67 -22.79 -4.70
C PRO A 279 12.19 -22.23 -6.04
N ALA A 280 10.87 -22.19 -6.27
CA ALA A 280 10.30 -21.62 -7.48
C ALA A 280 10.60 -20.12 -7.61
N ASN A 281 10.45 -19.37 -6.53
CA ASN A 281 10.61 -17.92 -6.51
C ASN A 281 12.08 -17.51 -6.60
N MET A 282 13.01 -18.34 -6.09
CA MET A 282 14.46 -18.15 -6.28
C MET A 282 14.87 -18.17 -7.75
N VAL A 283 14.06 -18.76 -8.63
CA VAL A 283 14.28 -18.79 -10.09
C VAL A 283 13.21 -18.02 -10.86
N CYS A 284 12.66 -16.95 -10.27
CA CYS A 284 11.68 -16.05 -10.90
C CYS A 284 10.34 -16.74 -11.27
N GLY A 285 9.95 -17.81 -10.56
CA GLY A 285 8.74 -18.58 -10.86
C GLY A 285 8.83 -19.36 -12.17
N LEU A 286 10.01 -19.44 -12.79
CA LEU A 286 10.24 -20.27 -13.96
C LEU A 286 10.49 -21.69 -13.48
N GLN A 287 9.47 -22.54 -13.62
CA GLN A 287 9.62 -23.97 -13.40
C GLN A 287 10.32 -24.58 -14.60
N ASP A 288 11.36 -25.39 -14.38
CA ASP A 288 11.91 -26.24 -15.43
C ASP A 288 10.81 -27.21 -15.88
N LEU A 289 10.38 -27.08 -17.14
CA LEU A 289 9.39 -27.97 -17.77
C LEU A 289 9.84 -29.44 -17.83
N ASN A 290 11.08 -29.74 -17.42
CA ASN A 290 11.68 -31.07 -17.40
C ASN A 290 11.41 -31.88 -16.13
N SER A 291 10.64 -31.38 -15.16
CA SER A 291 10.26 -32.14 -13.97
C SER A 291 8.97 -32.98 -14.14
N LYS A 292 8.51 -33.17 -15.39
CA LYS A 292 7.51 -34.21 -15.68
C LYS A 292 8.18 -35.58 -15.80
N ALA A 293 7.78 -36.48 -14.89
CA ALA A 293 8.01 -37.92 -14.83
C ALA A 293 9.32 -38.41 -14.17
N CYS A 294 9.20 -38.79 -12.90
CA CYS A 294 9.70 -40.07 -12.41
C CYS A 294 8.57 -40.76 -11.65
#